data_AF-A0A7I0K1W6-F1
#
_entry.id   AF-A0A7I0K1W6-F1
#
_cell.length_a   1.000
_cell.length_b   1.000
_cell.length_c   1.000
_cell.angle_alpha   90.00
_cell.angle_beta   90.00
_cell.angle_gamma   90.00
#
_symmetry.space_group_name_H-M   'P 1'
#
loop_
_entity.id
_entity.type
_entity.pdbx_description
1 polymer ?
#
loop_
_entity_poly.entity_id
_entity_poly.type
_entity_poly.pdbx_seq_one_letter_code
_entity_poly.pdbx_strand_id
1 'polypeptide(L)' 'MLDAREAADYCGIVPKRFPAECNVTPVSMPNGQRRYDMRDLDTWLDSLKSGDASSDDDLVGKLG' A
#
# COMPACT_ATOMS: atom_id res chain seq x y z
N MET A 1 -12.80 3.73 -7.30
CA MET A 1 -11.67 2.81 -7.56
C MET A 1 -10.81 3.39 -8.66
N LEU A 2 -9.50 3.35 -8.47
CA LEU A 2 -8.49 4.00 -9.30
C LEU A 2 -7.74 2.97 -10.14
N ASP A 3 -7.26 3.33 -11.33
CA ASP A 3 -6.25 2.53 -12.02
C ASP A 3 -4.86 2.71 -11.37
N ALA A 4 -3.86 1.94 -11.82
CA ALA A 4 -2.53 1.97 -11.21
C ALA A 4 -1.83 3.34 -11.29
N ARG A 5 -2.09 4.11 -12.34
CA ARG A 5 -1.53 5.46 -12.50
C ARG A 5 -2.25 6.45 -11.60
N GLU A 6 -3.58 6.40 -11.57
CA GLU A 6 -4.39 7.24 -10.69
C GLU A 6 -4.09 6.96 -9.21
N ALA A 7 -3.91 5.69 -8.84
CA ALA A 7 -3.53 5.30 -7.48
C ALA A 7 -2.14 5.80 -7.09
N ALA A 8 -1.17 5.74 -8.01
CA ALA A 8 0.16 6.29 -7.79
C ALA A 8 0.13 7.80 -7.55
N ASP A 9 -0.62 8.53 -8.39
CA ASP A 9 -0.79 9.98 -8.28
C ASP A 9 -1.48 10.35 -6.95
N TYR A 10 -2.55 9.61 -6.59
CA TYR A 10 -3.27 9.76 -5.33
C TYR A 10 -2.37 9.58 -4.11
N CYS A 11 -1.49 8.58 -4.13
CA CYS A 11 -0.54 8.33 -3.05
C CYS A 11 0.70 9.24 -3.08
N GLY A 12 0.84 10.11 -4.09
CA GLY A 12 2.02 10.96 -4.26
C GLY A 12 3.29 10.21 -4.67
N ILE A 13 3.15 9.04 -5.30
CA ILE A 13 4.25 8.14 -5.68
C ILE A 13 4.45 8.18 -7.19
N VAL A 14 5.70 8.10 -7.65
CA VAL A 14 5.99 7.99 -9.08
C VAL A 14 5.36 6.70 -9.63
N PRO A 15 4.54 6.73 -10.70
CA PRO A 15 3.81 5.55 -11.19
C PRO A 15 4.69 4.32 -11.49
N LYS A 16 5.94 4.53 -11.88
CA LYS A 16 6.91 3.46 -12.11
C LYS A 16 7.34 2.72 -10.84
N ARG A 17 7.32 3.39 -9.70
CA ARG A 17 7.72 2.83 -8.40
C ARG A 17 6.53 2.35 -7.58
N PHE A 18 5.34 2.87 -7.86
CA PHE A 18 4.10 2.48 -7.20
C PHE A 18 3.93 0.96 -7.00
N PRO A 19 4.12 0.07 -7.99
CA PRO A 19 3.96 -1.38 -7.76
C PRO A 19 5.04 -2.01 -6.86
N ALA A 20 6.16 -1.32 -6.61
CA ALA A 20 7.20 -1.76 -5.68
C ALA A 20 7.03 -1.17 -4.27
N GLU A 21 6.41 0.01 -4.16
CA GLU A 21 6.24 0.73 -2.89
C GLU A 21 4.86 0.48 -2.26
N CYS A 22 3.82 0.25 -3.07
CA CYS A 22 2.46 0.03 -2.60
C CYS A 22 2.15 -1.47 -2.48
N ASN A 23 1.84 -1.90 -1.25
CA ASN A 23 1.49 -3.30 -0.94
C ASN A 23 -0.01 -3.58 -1.06
N VAL A 24 -0.81 -2.60 -1.49
CA VAL A 24 -2.25 -2.78 -1.67
C VAL A 24 -2.52 -3.67 -2.87
N THR A 25 -3.33 -4.71 -2.67
CA THR A 25 -3.69 -5.64 -3.75
C THR A 25 -4.80 -5.04 -4.61
N PRO A 26 -4.63 -4.93 -5.94
CA PRO A 26 -5.68 -4.42 -6.81
C PRO A 26 -6.83 -5.41 -6.93
N VAL A 27 -8.05 -4.88 -6.92
CA VAL A 27 -9.29 -5.60 -7.17
C VAL A 27 -9.37 -6.00 -8.64
N SER A 28 -9.59 -7.29 -8.87
CA SER A 28 -9.84 -7.84 -10.21
C SER A 28 -11.30 -7.62 -10.58
N MET A 29 -11.53 -6.72 -11.53
CA MET A 29 -12.86 -6.35 -11.99
C MET A 29 -13.39 -7.37 -13.00
N PRO A 30 -14.73 -7.53 -13.15
CA PRO A 30 -15.33 -8.46 -14.11
C PRO A 30 -14.95 -8.21 -15.58
N ASN A 31 -14.51 -6.99 -15.90
CA ASN A 31 -14.04 -6.60 -17.23
C ASN A 31 -12.55 -6.90 -17.47
N GLY A 32 -11.88 -7.62 -16.56
CA GLY A 32 -10.47 -7.98 -16.64
C GLY A 32 -9.50 -6.88 -16.21
N GLN A 33 -10.00 -5.71 -15.81
CA GLN A 33 -9.15 -4.62 -15.33
C GLN A 33 -8.79 -4.81 -13.85
N ARG A 34 -7.63 -4.27 -13.47
CA ARG A 34 -7.19 -4.19 -12.08
C ARG A 34 -7.39 -2.77 -11.58
N ARG A 35 -8.12 -2.61 -10.48
CA ARG A 35 -8.40 -1.30 -9.88
C ARG A 35 -8.08 -1.31 -8.39
N TYR A 36 -7.59 -0.20 -7.88
CA TYR A 36 -7.31 0.01 -6.47
C TYR A 36 -8.49 0.66 -5.79
N ASP A 37 -8.88 0.14 -4.63
CA ASP A 37 -9.89 0.79 -3.80
C ASP A 37 -9.25 1.94 -3.02
N MET A 38 -9.92 3.10 -2.99
CA MET A 38 -9.37 4.27 -2.28
C MET A 38 -9.31 4.04 -0.78
N ARG A 39 -10.22 3.26 -0.19
CA ARG A 39 -10.22 2.98 1.24
C ARG A 39 -9.07 2.06 1.63
N ASP A 40 -8.73 1.10 0.77
CA ASP A 40 -7.55 0.25 0.98
C ASP A 40 -6.26 1.08 0.88
N LEU A 41 -6.19 2.01 -0.08
CA LEU A 41 -5.08 2.95 -0.20
C LEU A 41 -4.98 3.88 1.03
N ASP A 42 -6.10 4.44 1.50
CA ASP A 42 -6.14 5.29 2.69
C ASP A 42 -5.72 4.52 3.95
N THR A 43 -6.21 3.29 4.11
CA THR A 43 -5.84 2.41 5.22
C THR A 43 -4.35 2.10 5.21
N TRP A 44 -3.78 1.85 4.03
CA TRP A 44 -2.34 1.66 3.87
C TRP A 44 -1.57 2.94 4.21
N LEU A 45 -1.99 4.10 3.69
CA LEU A 45 -1.37 5.39 4.02
C LEU A 45 -1.44 5.72 5.51
N ASP A 46 -2.54 5.37 6.18
CA ASP A 46 -2.69 5.55 7.63
C ASP A 46 -1.81 4.57 8.43
N SER A 47 -1.63 3.33 7.96
CA SER A 47 -0.67 2.37 8.54
C SER A 47 0.77 2.91 8.49
N LEU A 48 1.16 3.60 7.41
CA LEU A 48 2.47 4.26 7.33
C LEU A 48 2.64 5.38 8.38
N LYS A 49 1.56 6.09 8.73
CA LYS A 49 1.59 7.17 9.75
C LYS A 49 1.63 6.62 11.17
N SER A 50 0.97 5.50 11.43
CA SER A 50 0.95 4.86 12.75
C SER A 50 2.29 4.23 13.12
N GLY A 51 3.28 4.25 12.22
CA GLY A 51 4.56 3.59 12.46
C GLY A 51 4.42 2.08 12.55
N ASP A 52 3.38 1.50 11.93
CA ASP A 52 3.18 0.06 11.81
C ASP A 52 4.15 -0.51 10.77
N ALA A 53 5.45 -0.24 11.00
CA ALA A 53 6.51 -1.18 10.75
C ALA A 53 6.34 -2.33 11.76
N SER A 54 5.27 -3.12 11.62
CA SER A 54 5.22 -4.45 12.20
C SER A 54 6.26 -5.34 11.50
N SER A 55 7.56 -5.08 11.74
CA SER A 55 8.70 -6.00 11.68
C SER A 55 10.02 -5.20 11.81
N ASP A 56 10.47 -4.93 13.04
CA ASP A 56 11.89 -5.11 13.46
C ASP A 56 12.10 -4.93 14.98
N ASP A 57 11.14 -4.36 15.72
CA ASP A 57 11.32 -4.09 17.17
C ASP A 57 10.95 -5.28 18.09
N ASP A 58 10.56 -6.44 17.54
CA ASP A 58 10.27 -7.65 18.34
C ASP A 58 11.48 -8.62 18.47
N LEU A 59 12.67 -8.26 17.95
CA LEU A 59 13.88 -9.10 18.03
C LEU A 59 14.92 -8.66 19.08
N VAL A 60 14.64 -7.65 19.91
CA VAL A 60 15.53 -7.16 20.98
C VAL A 60 15.02 -7.53 22.40
N GLY A 61 14.11 -8.50 22.52
CA GLY A 61 13.61 -8.96 23.83
C GLY A 61 14.28 -10.21 24.43
N LYS A 62 15.16 -10.91 23.70
CA LYS A 62 15.61 -12.28 24.07
C LYS A 62 17.13 -12.44 24.26
N LEU A 63 17.81 -11.36 24.62
CA LEU A 63 19.20 -11.35 25.09
C LEU A 63 19.32 -10.39 26.28
N GLY A 64 18.77 -10.82 27.42
CA GLY A 64 18.87 -10.12 28.69
C GLY A 64 18.30 -10.96 29.82
#